data_AF-A0A7C9JAM6-F1
#
_entry.id   AF-A0A7C9JAM6-F1
#
_cell.length_a   1.000
_cell.length_b   1.000
_cell.length_c   1.000
_cell.angle_alpha   90.00
_cell.angle_beta   90.00
_cell.angle_gamma   90.00
#
_symmetry.space_group_name_H-M   'P 1'
#
loop_
_entity.id
_entity.type
_entity.pdbx_description
1 polymer ?
#
loop_
_entity_poly.entity_id
_entity_poly.type
_entity_poly.pdbx_seq_one_letter_code
_entity_poly.pdbx_strand_id
1 'polypeptide(L)'
;MKSFKRGSITVDILIAGVVLTAGIAASMYLFRLGFNYLEKANTAQLIATKVSQTPALLRTLDFSQEEGIEDLGDGVTLKWSAKLIAKSRPERVGETKMLAMHELYLYEVTLNYHYKDTVRSYKVNIFRSKALASPEELGF
;
A
#
# COMPACT_ATOMS: atom_id res chain seq x y z
N MET A 1 57.87 35.48 -26.25
CA MET A 1 56.44 35.15 -26.39
C MET A 1 56.01 34.34 -25.17
N LYS A 2 55.02 34.84 -24.40
CA LYS A 2 54.32 34.26 -23.23
C LYS A 2 55.15 33.63 -22.09
N SER A 3 55.48 34.46 -21.10
CA SER A 3 55.81 34.06 -19.73
C SER A 3 54.56 33.46 -19.05
N PHE A 4 54.58 32.15 -18.77
CA PHE A 4 53.65 31.54 -17.84
C PHE A 4 54.03 32.02 -16.43
N LYS A 5 53.25 32.97 -15.88
CA LYS A 5 53.36 33.36 -14.48
C LYS A 5 53.11 32.13 -13.62
N ARG A 6 54.14 31.60 -12.97
CA ARG A 6 54.01 30.59 -11.91
C ARG A 6 53.21 31.21 -10.78
N GLY A 7 51.94 30.84 -10.66
CA GLY A 7 51.14 31.11 -9.46
C GLY A 7 51.87 30.55 -8.24
N SER A 8 51.74 31.24 -7.10
CA SER A 8 52.32 30.75 -5.85
C SER A 8 51.78 29.35 -5.56
N ILE A 9 52.65 28.35 -5.39
CA ILE A 9 52.32 26.94 -5.12
C ILE A 9 51.30 26.82 -3.97
N THR A 10 51.37 27.74 -3.00
CA THR A 10 50.41 27.83 -1.88
C THR A 10 48.97 28.05 -2.34
N VAL A 11 48.76 28.86 -3.38
CA VAL A 11 47.43 29.12 -3.97
C VAL A 11 46.91 27.89 -4.68
N ASP A 12 47.76 27.17 -5.41
CA ASP A 12 47.38 25.93 -6.10
C ASP A 12 46.98 24.83 -5.10
N ILE A 13 47.72 24.70 -3.98
CA ILE A 13 47.38 23.77 -2.90
C ILE A 13 46.06 24.15 -2.23
N LEU A 14 45.81 25.45 -1.99
CA LEU A 14 44.54 25.93 -1.44
C LEU A 14 43.36 25.62 -2.36
N ILE A 15 43.52 25.89 -3.66
CA ILE A 15 42.49 25.59 -4.66
C ILE A 15 42.23 24.08 -4.73
N ALA A 16 43.29 23.27 -4.76
CA ALA A 16 43.16 21.81 -4.75
C ALA A 16 42.42 21.30 -3.50
N GLY A 17 42.71 21.86 -2.33
CA GLY A 17 42.02 21.56 -1.08
C GLY A 17 40.53 21.90 -1.14
N VAL A 18 40.18 23.10 -1.59
CA VAL A 18 38.78 23.54 -1.72
C VAL A 18 38.02 22.67 -2.71
N VAL A 19 38.61 22.34 -3.87
CA VAL A 19 38.00 21.47 -4.88
C VAL A 19 37.79 20.07 -4.31
N LEU A 20 38.79 19.52 -3.59
CA LEU A 20 38.67 18.21 -2.97
C LEU A 20 37.57 18.17 -1.91
N THR A 21 37.51 19.16 -1.01
CA THR A 21 36.46 19.26 0.01
C THR A 21 35.08 19.43 -0.62
N ALA A 22 34.95 20.26 -1.66
CA ALA A 22 33.70 20.42 -2.39
C ALA A 22 33.26 19.11 -3.07
N GLY A 23 34.20 18.37 -3.66
CA GLY A 23 33.95 17.06 -4.28
C GLY A 23 33.48 16.01 -3.28
N ILE A 24 34.11 15.93 -2.11
CA ILE A 24 33.69 15.03 -1.02
C ILE A 24 32.29 15.41 -0.52
N ALA A 25 32.04 16.69 -0.28
CA ALA A 25 30.76 17.18 0.19
C ALA A 25 29.62 16.89 -0.81
N ALA A 26 29.86 17.16 -2.10
CA ALA A 26 28.91 16.85 -3.17
C ALA A 26 28.63 15.34 -3.26
N SER A 27 29.67 14.50 -3.15
CA SER A 27 29.53 13.05 -3.21
C SER A 27 28.74 12.50 -2.01
N MET A 28 29.07 12.92 -0.78
CA MET A 28 28.31 12.55 0.42
C MET A 28 26.85 12.97 0.33
N TYR A 29 26.59 14.17 -0.20
CA TYR A 29 25.23 14.65 -0.41
C TYR A 29 24.45 13.76 -1.39
N LEU A 30 25.05 13.41 -2.54
CA LEU A 30 24.45 12.51 -3.51
C LEU A 30 24.20 11.12 -2.93
N PHE A 31 25.13 10.57 -2.15
CA PHE A 31 24.92 9.29 -1.46
C PHE A 31 23.75 9.35 -0.49
N ARG A 32 23.71 10.39 0.35
CA ARG A 32 22.59 10.59 1.30
C ARG A 32 21.25 10.69 0.57
N LEU A 33 21.21 11.41 -0.55
CA LEU A 33 20.04 11.52 -1.39
C LEU A 33 19.63 10.14 -1.96
N GLY A 34 20.58 9.39 -2.50
CA GLY A 34 20.38 8.05 -3.04
C GLY A 34 19.84 7.08 -2.00
N PHE A 35 20.41 7.05 -0.80
CA PHE A 35 19.94 6.22 0.31
C PHE A 35 18.50 6.55 0.71
N ASN A 36 18.16 7.83 0.80
CA ASN A 36 16.79 8.25 1.11
C ASN A 36 15.79 7.79 0.03
N TYR A 37 16.17 7.85 -1.25
CA TYR A 37 15.31 7.35 -2.32
C TYR A 37 15.18 5.83 -2.30
N LEU A 38 16.28 5.10 -2.07
CA LEU A 38 16.26 3.65 -1.95
C LEU A 38 15.39 3.20 -0.77
N GLU A 39 15.47 3.87 0.38
CA GLU A 39 14.63 3.55 1.54
C GLU A 39 13.14 3.79 1.24
N LYS A 40 12.82 4.91 0.58
CA LYS A 40 11.44 5.20 0.15
C LYS A 40 10.93 4.18 -0.87
N ALA A 41 11.77 3.79 -1.84
CA ALA A 41 11.42 2.79 -2.85
C ALA A 41 11.20 1.42 -2.22
N ASN A 42 12.08 1.00 -1.30
CA ASN A 42 11.94 -0.26 -0.57
C ASN A 42 10.66 -0.27 0.28
N THR A 43 10.37 0.82 0.98
CA THR A 43 9.12 0.99 1.74
C THR A 43 7.88 0.87 0.84
N ALA A 44 7.90 1.54 -0.31
CA ALA A 44 6.80 1.47 -1.27
C ALA A 44 6.62 0.06 -1.84
N GLN A 45 7.72 -0.62 -2.16
CA GLN A 45 7.72 -2.00 -2.66
C GLN A 45 7.18 -2.98 -1.63
N LEU A 46 7.58 -2.84 -0.36
CA LEU A 46 7.09 -3.67 0.73
C LEU A 46 5.57 -3.54 0.86
N ILE A 47 5.06 -2.30 0.94
CA ILE A 47 3.61 -2.04 0.99
C ILE A 47 2.91 -2.60 -0.25
N ALA A 48 3.44 -2.35 -1.45
CA ALA A 48 2.84 -2.86 -2.70
C ALA A 48 2.73 -4.38 -2.73
N THR A 49 3.73 -5.08 -2.18
CA THR A 49 3.72 -6.55 -2.05
C THR A 49 2.62 -7.01 -1.08
N LYS A 50 2.40 -6.30 0.02
CA LYS A 50 1.30 -6.63 0.95
C LYS A 50 -0.08 -6.29 0.37
N VAL A 51 -0.19 -5.20 -0.39
CA VAL A 51 -1.41 -4.84 -1.12
C VAL A 51 -1.80 -5.94 -2.12
N SER A 52 -0.84 -6.49 -2.86
CA SER A 52 -1.14 -7.55 -3.86
C SER A 52 -1.65 -8.85 -3.22
N GLN A 53 -1.30 -9.11 -1.97
CA GLN A 53 -1.79 -10.27 -1.19
C GLN A 53 -3.16 -10.02 -0.54
N THR A 54 -3.58 -8.77 -0.43
CA THR A 54 -4.79 -8.38 0.29
C THR A 54 -6.10 -8.95 -0.28
N PRO A 55 -6.28 -9.18 -1.59
CA PRO A 55 -7.47 -9.84 -2.11
C PRO A 55 -7.73 -11.23 -1.49
N ALA A 56 -6.69 -11.96 -1.12
CA ALA A 56 -6.86 -13.25 -0.44
C ALA A 56 -7.36 -13.06 1.00
N LEU A 57 -6.79 -12.10 1.72
CA LEU A 57 -7.19 -11.74 3.09
C LEU A 57 -8.63 -11.20 3.14
N LEU A 58 -9.00 -10.33 2.19
CA LEU A 58 -10.35 -9.79 2.07
C LEU A 58 -11.45 -10.86 1.88
N ARG A 59 -11.10 -12.08 1.46
CA ARG A 59 -12.07 -13.19 1.36
C ARG A 59 -12.32 -13.85 2.71
N THR A 60 -11.36 -13.82 3.63
CA THR A 60 -11.45 -14.47 4.94
C THR A 60 -11.92 -13.54 6.04
N LEU A 61 -11.76 -12.22 5.87
CA LEU A 61 -12.20 -11.23 6.86
C LEU A 61 -13.71 -11.28 7.12
N ASP A 62 -14.12 -11.00 8.35
CA ASP A 62 -15.53 -10.87 8.69
C ASP A 62 -15.97 -9.39 8.65
N PHE A 63 -16.62 -8.98 7.56
CA PHE A 63 -17.09 -7.60 7.38
C PHE A 63 -18.28 -7.23 8.27
N SER A 64 -18.80 -8.16 9.09
CA SER A 64 -19.78 -7.81 10.12
C SER A 64 -19.19 -7.00 11.27
N GLN A 65 -17.87 -7.07 11.48
CA GLN A 65 -17.18 -6.36 12.56
C GLN A 65 -16.93 -4.88 12.27
N GLU A 66 -17.22 -4.40 11.05
CA GLU A 66 -17.03 -3.03 10.54
C GLU A 66 -15.60 -2.48 10.54
N GLU A 67 -14.72 -2.93 11.43
CA GLU A 67 -13.32 -2.58 11.49
C GLU A 67 -12.46 -3.72 12.03
N GLY A 68 -11.17 -3.68 11.71
CA GLY A 68 -10.21 -4.65 12.22
C GLY A 68 -8.77 -4.26 11.96
N ILE A 69 -7.87 -5.00 12.59
CA ILE A 69 -6.42 -4.81 12.51
C ILE A 69 -5.77 -6.16 12.25
N GLU A 70 -4.97 -6.24 11.20
CA GLU A 70 -4.25 -7.44 10.78
C GLU A 70 -2.74 -7.14 10.71
N ASP A 71 -1.93 -8.03 11.27
CA ASP A 71 -0.48 -8.00 11.07
C ASP A 71 -0.14 -8.74 9.77
N LEU A 72 0.47 -8.03 8.82
CA LEU A 72 0.88 -8.59 7.53
C LEU A 72 2.35 -9.04 7.53
N GLY A 73 3.01 -9.01 8.69
CA GLY A 73 4.43 -9.32 8.85
C GLY A 73 5.33 -8.19 8.35
N ASP A 74 6.64 -8.35 8.56
CA ASP A 74 7.67 -7.36 8.22
C ASP A 74 7.45 -5.97 8.85
N GLY A 75 6.69 -5.91 9.95
CA GLY A 75 6.29 -4.67 10.61
C GLY A 75 5.21 -3.86 9.89
N VAL A 76 4.52 -4.47 8.90
CA VAL A 76 3.40 -3.84 8.19
C VAL A 76 2.08 -4.23 8.85
N THR A 77 1.32 -3.23 9.30
CA THR A 77 -0.01 -3.46 9.89
C THR A 77 -1.08 -2.93 8.95
N LEU A 78 -2.12 -3.72 8.70
CA LEU A 78 -3.31 -3.31 7.97
C LEU A 78 -4.42 -2.98 8.96
N LYS A 79 -4.89 -1.73 8.94
CA LYS A 79 -6.16 -1.34 9.56
C LYS A 79 -7.21 -1.26 8.48
N TRP A 80 -8.29 -2.00 8.62
CA TRP A 80 -9.37 -2.01 7.65
C TRP A 80 -10.68 -1.57 8.29
N SER A 81 -11.54 -0.96 7.49
CA SER A 81 -12.93 -0.69 7.86
C SER A 81 -13.87 -0.99 6.70
N ALA A 82 -14.99 -1.64 6.99
CA ALA A 82 -16.00 -2.08 6.04
C ALA A 82 -17.32 -1.38 6.33
N LYS A 83 -17.90 -0.78 5.29
CA LYS A 83 -19.21 -0.13 5.34
C LYS A 83 -20.14 -0.81 4.34
N LEU A 84 -21.30 -1.28 4.80
CA LEU A 84 -22.32 -1.80 3.89
C LEU A 84 -22.93 -0.64 3.07
N ILE A 85 -22.78 -0.71 1.75
CA ILE A 85 -23.35 0.28 0.81
C ILE A 85 -24.76 -0.13 0.42
N ALA A 86 -24.91 -1.38 0.00
CA ALA A 86 -26.15 -1.88 -0.55
C ALA A 86 -26.31 -3.37 -0.22
N LYS A 87 -27.56 -3.76 0.02
CA LYS A 87 -27.99 -5.14 0.16
C LYS A 87 -29.11 -5.38 -0.83
N SER A 88 -29.06 -6.48 -1.56
CA SER A 88 -30.10 -6.88 -2.51
C SER A 88 -30.34 -8.36 -2.44
N ARG A 89 -31.61 -8.75 -2.54
CA ARG A 89 -32.02 -10.14 -2.74
C ARG A 89 -32.60 -10.24 -4.15
N PRO A 90 -31.91 -10.91 -5.09
CA PRO A 90 -32.44 -11.07 -6.44
C PRO A 90 -33.80 -11.77 -6.40
N GLU A 91 -34.74 -11.29 -7.20
CA GLU A 91 -36.01 -11.98 -7.46
C GLU A 91 -35.92 -12.64 -8.84
N ARG A 92 -36.27 -13.92 -8.93
CA ARG A 92 -36.39 -14.58 -10.23
C ARG A 92 -37.72 -14.15 -10.84
N VAL A 93 -37.67 -13.43 -11.95
CA VAL A 93 -38.87 -13.04 -12.71
C VAL A 93 -39.27 -14.22 -13.61
N GLY A 94 -40.28 -14.97 -13.18
CA GLY A 94 -40.95 -16.05 -13.92
C GLY A 94 -42.44 -16.12 -13.51
N GLU A 95 -43.18 -17.13 -13.96
CA GLU A 95 -44.64 -17.28 -13.66
C GLU A 95 -44.98 -17.30 -12.16
N THR A 96 -44.00 -17.60 -11.30
CA THR A 96 -44.10 -17.52 -9.85
C THR A 96 -42.94 -16.67 -9.31
N LYS A 97 -43.24 -15.67 -8.48
CA LYS A 97 -42.22 -14.86 -7.79
C LYS A 97 -41.46 -15.76 -6.80
N MET A 98 -40.30 -16.27 -7.20
CA MET A 98 -39.40 -16.97 -6.30
C MET A 98 -38.26 -16.04 -5.88
N LEU A 99 -38.18 -15.76 -4.58
CA LEU A 99 -37.06 -15.05 -3.97
C LEU A 99 -35.80 -15.91 -4.09
N ALA A 100 -34.67 -15.33 -4.51
CA ALA A 100 -33.42 -16.07 -4.57
C ALA A 100 -33.01 -16.58 -3.18
N MET A 101 -32.35 -17.74 -3.16
CA MET A 101 -31.80 -18.36 -1.95
C MET A 101 -30.53 -17.65 -1.45
N HIS A 102 -30.04 -16.63 -2.16
CA HIS A 102 -28.84 -15.87 -1.82
C HIS A 102 -29.16 -14.39 -1.65
N GLU A 103 -28.59 -13.79 -0.62
CA GLU A 103 -28.51 -12.34 -0.47
C GLU A 103 -27.15 -11.83 -0.93
N LEU A 104 -27.18 -10.70 -1.61
CA LEU A 104 -26.02 -10.01 -2.15
C LEU A 104 -25.75 -8.78 -1.31
N TYR A 105 -24.48 -8.58 -0.98
CA TYR A 105 -24.00 -7.50 -0.14
C TYR A 105 -22.87 -6.79 -0.88
N LEU A 106 -22.95 -5.46 -0.94
CA LEU A 106 -21.89 -4.60 -1.45
C LEU A 106 -21.30 -3.80 -0.30
N TYR A 107 -20.04 -4.07 0.01
CA TYR A 107 -19.28 -3.38 1.03
C TYR A 107 -18.28 -2.41 0.39
N GLU A 108 -18.14 -1.22 0.97
CA GLU A 108 -17.00 -0.34 0.76
C GLU A 108 -15.98 -0.64 1.84
N VAL A 109 -14.79 -1.11 1.47
CA VAL A 109 -13.72 -1.41 2.40
C VAL A 109 -12.58 -0.41 2.23
N THR A 110 -12.26 0.30 3.31
CA THR A 110 -11.09 1.17 3.40
C THR A 110 -9.95 0.39 4.02
N LEU A 111 -8.79 0.41 3.39
CA LEU A 111 -7.59 -0.35 3.76
C LEU A 111 -6.45 0.63 4.02
N ASN A 112 -5.95 0.67 5.24
CA ASN A 112 -4.85 1.54 5.66
C ASN A 112 -3.64 0.68 6.03
N TYR A 113 -2.61 0.71 5.19
CA TYR A 113 -1.34 0.03 5.45
C TYR A 113 -0.42 0.97 6.19
N HIS A 114 -0.06 0.59 7.41
CA HIS A 114 0.87 1.30 8.27
C HIS A 114 2.23 0.61 8.23
N TYR A 115 3.27 1.37 7.93
CA TYR A 115 4.65 0.92 8.03
C TYR A 115 5.56 2.09 8.40
N LYS A 116 6.23 2.00 9.55
CA LYS A 116 6.96 3.14 10.16
C LYS A 116 6.03 4.37 10.22
N ASP A 117 6.50 5.52 9.73
CA ASP A 117 5.72 6.77 9.66
C ASP A 117 4.90 6.93 8.37
N THR A 118 4.84 5.88 7.53
CA THR A 118 4.10 5.93 6.26
C THR A 118 2.75 5.23 6.39
N VAL A 119 1.69 5.91 5.95
CA VAL A 119 0.36 5.33 5.80
C VAL A 119 -0.03 5.37 4.34
N ARG A 120 -0.46 4.23 3.81
CA ARG A 120 -1.05 4.13 2.46
C ARG A 120 -2.48 3.66 2.56
N SER A 121 -3.39 4.48 2.08
CA SER A 121 -4.82 4.25 2.15
C SER A 121 -5.38 3.87 0.78
N TYR A 122 -6.17 2.82 0.73
CA TYR A 122 -6.88 2.36 -0.45
C TYR A 122 -8.36 2.17 -0.12
N LYS A 123 -9.20 2.29 -1.13
CA LYS A 123 -10.63 2.02 -1.00
C LYS A 123 -11.04 1.05 -2.10
N VAL A 124 -11.72 -0.01 -1.71
CA VAL A 124 -12.16 -1.08 -2.62
C VAL A 124 -13.60 -1.43 -2.34
N ASN A 125 -14.35 -1.74 -3.39
CA ASN A 125 -15.72 -2.25 -3.27
C ASN A 125 -15.69 -3.78 -3.37
N ILE A 126 -16.31 -4.44 -2.40
CA ILE A 126 -16.30 -5.90 -2.31
C ILE A 126 -17.73 -6.41 -2.32
N PHE A 127 -17.96 -7.35 -3.22
CA PHE A 127 -19.23 -8.03 -3.35
C PHE A 127 -19.19 -9.37 -2.62
N ARG A 128 -20.18 -9.64 -1.77
CA ARG A 128 -20.35 -10.92 -1.07
C ARG A 128 -21.74 -11.47 -1.29
N SER A 129 -21.84 -12.79 -1.45
CA SER A 129 -23.11 -13.51 -1.42
C SER A 129 -23.19 -14.35 -0.14
N LYS A 130 -24.35 -14.34 0.50
CA LYS A 130 -24.66 -15.19 1.65
C LYS A 130 -25.88 -16.04 1.30
N ALA A 131 -25.77 -17.36 1.41
CA ALA A 131 -26.91 -18.25 1.30
C ALA A 131 -27.83 -18.07 2.52
N LEU A 132 -29.14 -18.00 2.29
CA LEU A 132 -30.16 -17.84 3.32
C LEU A 132 -30.72 -19.17 3.84
N ALA A 133 -30.46 -20.28 3.16
CA ALA A 133 -30.94 -21.62 3.53
C ALA A 133 -29.81 -22.64 3.41
N SER A 134 -29.66 -23.49 4.42
CA SER A 134 -28.90 -24.75 4.31
C SER A 134 -29.72 -25.73 3.49
N PRO A 135 -29.13 -26.53 2.58
CA PRO A 135 -29.83 -27.62 1.89
C PRO A 135 -30.55 -28.59 2.83
N GLU A 136 -30.17 -28.65 4.11
CA GLU A 136 -30.75 -29.52 5.13
C GLU A 136 -32.11 -29.05 5.67
N GLU A 137 -32.45 -27.76 5.54
CA GLU A 137 -33.78 -27.23 5.93
C GLU A 137 -34.80 -27.32 4.79
N LEU A 138 -34.32 -27.57 3.58
CA LEU A 138 -35.13 -27.82 2.38
C LEU A 138 -35.26 -29.34 2.22
N GLY A 139 -36.07 -29.97 3.07
CA GLY A 139 -36.29 -31.42 3.05
C GLY A 139 -36.71 -31.96 1.68
N PHE A 140 -35.72 -32.40 0.90
CA PHE A 140 -35.87 -33.28 -0.26
C PHE A 140 -35.48 -34.70 0.14
#